data_AF-A0A1F5H748-F1
#
_entry.id   AF-A0A1F5H748-F1
#
_cell.length_a   1.000
_cell.length_b   1.000
_cell.length_c   1.000
_cell.angle_alpha   90.00
_cell.angle_beta   90.00
_cell.angle_gamma   90.00
#
_symmetry.space_group_name_H-M   'P 1'
#
loop_
_entity.id
_entity.type
_entity.pdbx_description
1 polymer ?
#
loop_
_entity_poly.entity_id
_entity_poly.type
_entity_poly.pdbx_seq_one_letter_code
_entity_poly.pdbx_strand_id
1 'polypeptide(L)'
;MEEQQTPTAGSPIYQESQEKNAKWLWILIVLIIVGALVFAFVRGIGPLARFKGEFREEASPTPVEFFSPSPTPEATGGAELDKSEPKIRVLNGSGQAGIASSVKDFLEGKGYKVVSIGNAASYDFKNTVLRFKESFKNFEEVLTSDLEDKYSVTTAGEVLEATDSADIEVTVGAK
;
A
#
# COMPACT_ATOMS: atom_id res chain seq x y z
N MET A 1 55.30 67.68 22.44
CA MET A 1 54.33 66.71 22.98
C MET A 1 53.45 66.33 21.81
N GLU A 2 53.61 65.10 21.35
CA GLU A 2 52.93 64.50 20.20
C GLU A 2 51.45 64.24 20.51
N GLU A 3 50.59 64.25 19.48
CA GLU A 3 49.44 63.34 19.24
C GLU A 3 48.64 63.89 18.03
N GLN A 4 48.87 63.40 16.80
CA GLN A 4 48.30 62.21 16.13
C GLN A 4 46.83 62.34 15.69
N GLN A 5 46.59 62.02 14.41
CA GLN A 5 45.33 62.10 13.68
C GLN A 5 44.54 60.77 13.71
N THR A 6 43.20 60.86 13.63
CA THR A 6 42.16 59.87 13.19
C THR A 6 41.86 58.66 14.11
N PRO A 7 40.70 57.94 14.00
CA PRO A 7 39.56 58.08 13.08
C PRO A 7 38.16 58.14 13.75
N THR A 8 37.15 58.48 12.94
CA THR A 8 35.72 58.32 13.21
C THR A 8 35.36 56.86 13.52
N ALA A 9 34.77 56.60 14.69
CA ALA A 9 34.05 55.37 15.03
C ALA A 9 32.62 55.81 15.43
N GLY A 10 31.59 55.53 14.65
CA GLY A 10 30.95 54.23 14.58
C GLY A 10 29.80 54.20 15.60
N SER A 11 28.58 54.58 15.19
CA SER A 11 27.39 54.48 16.02
C SER A 11 27.15 53.01 16.42
N PRO A 12 26.85 52.69 17.69
CA PRO A 12 26.44 51.32 18.03
C PRO A 12 25.13 51.00 17.33
N ILE A 13 25.19 50.00 16.45
CA ILE A 13 24.06 49.33 15.82
C ILE A 13 23.21 48.66 16.90
N TYR A 14 21.89 48.85 16.79
CA TYR A 14 20.84 48.20 17.57
C TYR A 14 21.01 46.68 17.63
N GLN A 15 20.82 46.11 18.82
CA GLN A 15 20.39 44.71 19.02
C GLN A 15 19.06 44.72 19.78
N GLU A 16 18.01 45.23 19.13
CA GLU A 16 16.65 44.79 19.45
C GLU A 16 16.42 43.50 18.65
N SER A 17 16.74 42.36 19.27
CA SER A 17 16.61 41.04 18.66
C SER A 17 16.02 40.06 19.67
N GLN A 18 14.85 40.36 20.24
CA GLN A 18 14.04 39.32 20.89
C GLN A 18 12.53 39.56 20.72
N GLU A 19 12.08 39.90 19.51
CA GLU A 19 10.81 39.36 19.01
C GLU A 19 11.10 38.36 17.90
N LYS A 20 11.90 37.33 18.25
CA LYS A 20 12.11 36.18 17.37
C LYS A 20 10.83 35.35 17.41
N ASN A 21 9.94 35.63 16.46
CA ASN A 21 8.87 34.77 15.95
C ASN A 21 8.71 33.46 16.72
N ALA A 22 7.94 33.49 17.82
CA ALA A 22 7.62 32.32 18.64
C ALA A 22 7.01 31.15 17.83
N LYS A 23 6.66 31.39 16.57
CA LYS A 23 6.28 30.41 15.56
C LYS A 23 7.30 29.27 15.41
N TRP A 24 8.61 29.54 15.51
CA TRP A 24 9.61 28.46 15.45
C TRP A 24 9.60 27.58 16.71
N LEU A 25 9.32 28.19 17.86
CA LEU A 25 9.12 27.48 19.13
C LEU A 25 7.86 26.60 19.08
N TRP A 26 6.79 27.07 18.45
CA TRP A 26 5.58 26.27 18.17
C TRP A 26 5.85 25.09 17.23
N ILE A 27 6.63 25.29 16.16
CA ILE A 27 7.02 24.19 15.25
C ILE A 27 7.83 23.12 16.00
N LEU A 28 8.75 23.54 16.87
CA LEU A 28 9.56 22.64 17.68
C LEU A 28 8.73 21.86 18.71
N ILE A 29 7.75 22.51 19.35
CA ILE A 29 6.81 21.85 20.27
C ILE A 29 5.95 20.83 19.53
N VAL A 30 5.40 21.17 18.36
CA VAL A 30 4.58 20.24 17.56
C VAL A 30 5.41 19.03 17.11
N LEU A 31 6.66 19.23 16.68
CA LEU A 31 7.56 18.13 16.32
C LEU A 31 7.84 17.19 17.49
N ILE A 32 8.03 17.71 18.70
CA ILE A 32 8.24 16.89 19.90
C ILE A 32 6.98 16.10 20.24
N ILE A 33 5.79 16.70 20.15
CA ILE A 33 4.51 16.02 20.43
C ILE A 33 4.26 14.90 19.41
N VAL A 34 4.45 15.17 18.11
CA VAL A 34 4.29 14.17 17.05
C VAL A 34 5.32 13.04 17.23
N GLY A 35 6.58 13.38 17.52
CA GLY A 35 7.63 12.40 17.81
C GLY A 35 7.31 11.52 19.03
N ALA A 36 6.80 12.12 20.11
CA ALA A 36 6.38 11.39 21.31
C ALA A 36 5.19 10.45 21.06
N LEU A 37 4.22 10.88 20.24
CA LEU A 37 3.07 10.05 19.85
C LEU A 37 3.49 8.86 18.98
N VAL A 38 4.36 9.08 17.99
CA VAL A 38 4.92 8.01 17.15
C VAL A 38 5.77 7.05 17.99
N PHE A 39 6.60 7.57 18.91
CA PHE A 39 7.39 6.75 19.82
C PHE A 39 6.53 5.92 20.77
N ALA A 40 5.47 6.50 21.36
CA ALA A 40 4.54 5.78 22.22
C ALA A 40 3.76 4.69 21.45
N PHE A 41 3.43 4.94 20.17
CA PHE A 41 2.77 3.97 19.29
C PHE A 41 3.70 2.80 18.94
N VAL A 42 4.96 3.07 18.58
CA VAL A 42 5.96 2.03 18.27
C VAL A 42 6.33 1.21 19.51
N ARG A 43 6.37 1.83 20.69
CA ARG A 43 6.71 1.18 21.96
C ARG A 43 5.52 0.50 22.65
N GLY A 44 4.33 0.58 22.06
CA GLY A 44 3.13 -0.09 22.57
C GLY A 44 2.65 0.42 23.93
N ILE A 45 2.76 1.72 24.21
CA ILE A 45 2.33 2.35 25.47
C ILE A 45 1.03 3.13 25.23
N GLY A 46 -0.01 2.43 24.75
CA GLY A 46 -1.35 2.97 24.55
C GLY A 46 -2.40 2.13 25.30
N PRO A 47 -3.62 2.65 25.52
CA PRO A 47 -4.68 1.94 26.26
C PRO A 47 -5.12 0.62 25.60
N LEU A 48 -4.75 0.38 24.33
CA LEU A 48 -4.93 -0.89 23.61
C LEU A 48 -3.82 -1.93 23.88
N ALA A 49 -2.73 -1.57 24.55
CA ALA A 49 -1.65 -2.48 24.93
C ALA A 49 -2.05 -3.45 26.05
N ARG A 50 -3.22 -3.26 26.66
CA ARG A 50 -3.81 -4.17 27.65
C ARG A 50 -4.54 -5.37 27.05
N PHE A 51 -4.69 -5.43 25.72
CA PHE A 51 -5.24 -6.61 25.04
C PHE A 51 -4.17 -7.62 24.61
N LYS A 52 -3.00 -7.60 25.26
CA LYS A 52 -2.01 -8.67 25.13
C LYS A 52 -1.90 -9.44 26.45
N GLY A 53 -2.67 -10.52 26.53
CA GLY A 53 -2.37 -11.65 27.40
C GLY A 53 -3.31 -11.81 28.59
N GLU A 54 -4.36 -12.61 28.39
CA GLU A 54 -4.86 -13.53 29.40
C GLU A 54 -5.65 -14.64 28.69
N PHE A 55 -4.93 -15.60 28.12
CA PHE A 55 -5.47 -16.96 28.01
C PHE A 55 -4.48 -17.86 28.73
N ARG A 56 -4.87 -18.21 29.95
CA ARG A 56 -4.14 -19.05 30.89
C ARG A 56 -4.22 -20.48 30.37
N GLU A 57 -3.07 -21.06 30.02
CA GLU A 57 -2.93 -22.50 29.83
C GLU A 57 -3.31 -23.21 31.13
N GLU A 58 -4.30 -24.10 31.04
CA GLU A 58 -4.52 -25.15 32.02
C GLU A 58 -4.47 -26.48 31.26
N ALA A 59 -3.54 -27.33 31.65
CA ALA A 59 -3.18 -28.56 30.96
C ALA A 59 -4.16 -29.71 31.26
N SER A 60 -4.56 -30.48 30.24
CA SER A 60 -4.76 -31.95 30.36
C SER A 60 -5.01 -32.62 28.99
N PRO A 61 -4.70 -33.93 28.86
CA PRO A 61 -4.24 -34.52 27.61
C PRO A 61 -5.32 -35.12 26.70
N THR A 62 -5.03 -35.08 25.39
CA THR A 62 -5.36 -36.01 24.28
C THR A 62 -6.74 -36.71 24.27
N PRO A 63 -7.54 -36.51 23.21
CA PRO A 63 -7.53 -37.49 22.11
C PRO A 63 -7.13 -36.87 20.75
N VAL A 64 -6.39 -37.64 19.95
CA VAL A 64 -6.03 -37.32 18.58
C VAL A 64 -7.29 -37.46 17.71
N GLU A 65 -7.97 -36.37 17.43
CA GLU A 65 -8.98 -36.34 16.36
C GLU A 65 -8.28 -36.05 15.03
N PHE A 66 -8.28 -37.05 14.16
CA PHE A 66 -7.98 -36.89 12.75
C PHE A 66 -8.95 -35.87 12.16
N PHE A 67 -8.48 -34.66 11.86
CA PHE A 67 -9.18 -33.80 10.92
C PHE A 67 -9.12 -34.47 9.55
N SER A 68 -10.20 -35.16 9.20
CA SER A 68 -10.58 -35.42 7.82
C SER A 68 -10.49 -34.10 7.06
N PRO A 69 -9.92 -34.06 5.83
CA PRO A 69 -9.96 -32.84 5.05
C PRO A 69 -11.43 -32.44 4.88
N SER A 70 -11.75 -31.24 5.33
CA SER A 70 -13.00 -30.56 5.01
C SER A 70 -13.12 -30.56 3.48
N PRO A 71 -14.25 -30.98 2.89
CA PRO A 71 -14.43 -30.80 1.46
C PRO A 71 -14.38 -29.29 1.22
N THR A 72 -13.31 -28.83 0.56
CA THR A 72 -13.30 -27.61 -0.23
C THR A 72 -14.63 -27.56 -0.97
N PRO A 73 -15.41 -26.46 -0.93
CA PRO A 73 -16.59 -26.36 -1.77
C PRO A 73 -16.14 -26.59 -3.21
N GLU A 74 -16.50 -27.77 -3.72
CA GLU A 74 -16.37 -28.15 -5.11
C GLU A 74 -17.16 -27.10 -5.88
N ALA A 75 -16.43 -26.21 -6.56
CA ALA A 75 -17.01 -25.14 -7.35
C ALA A 75 -17.97 -25.77 -8.35
N THR A 76 -19.25 -25.54 -8.08
CA THR A 76 -20.40 -25.77 -8.95
C THR A 76 -20.00 -25.62 -10.41
N GLY A 77 -19.90 -26.73 -11.13
CA GLY A 77 -19.67 -26.72 -12.57
C GLY A 77 -20.81 -25.99 -13.29
N GLY A 78 -20.45 -25.28 -14.36
CA GLY A 78 -21.31 -25.24 -15.55
C GLY A 78 -21.63 -23.90 -16.19
N ALA A 79 -21.04 -22.80 -15.76
CA ALA A 79 -20.97 -21.59 -16.60
C ALA A 79 -19.49 -21.21 -16.76
N GLU A 80 -18.92 -21.56 -17.90
CA GLU A 80 -17.60 -21.05 -18.29
C GLU A 80 -17.73 -19.53 -18.40
N LEU A 81 -17.02 -18.80 -17.54
CA LEU A 81 -17.02 -17.34 -17.56
C LEU A 81 -16.42 -16.85 -18.88
N ASP A 82 -17.13 -15.98 -19.59
CA ASP A 82 -16.60 -15.36 -20.80
C ASP A 82 -15.50 -14.35 -20.42
N LYS A 83 -14.24 -14.76 -20.59
CA LYS A 83 -13.06 -13.95 -20.28
C LYS A 83 -13.00 -12.64 -21.07
N SER A 84 -13.73 -12.53 -22.19
CA SER A 84 -13.76 -11.33 -23.02
C SER A 84 -14.74 -10.25 -22.53
N GLU A 85 -15.64 -10.60 -21.59
CA GLU A 85 -16.62 -9.71 -21.00
C GLU A 85 -15.99 -8.54 -20.21
N PRO A 86 -15.08 -8.76 -19.24
CA PRO A 86 -14.50 -7.66 -18.46
C PRO A 86 -13.55 -6.79 -19.28
N LYS A 87 -13.64 -5.46 -19.11
CA LYS A 87 -12.62 -4.53 -19.60
C LYS A 87 -11.46 -4.45 -18.61
N ILE A 88 -10.32 -5.01 -18.99
CA ILE A 88 -9.14 -5.04 -18.13
C ILE A 88 -8.21 -3.85 -18.42
N ARG A 89 -7.78 -3.15 -17.37
CA ARG A 89 -6.64 -2.21 -17.40
C ARG A 89 -5.44 -2.86 -16.73
N VAL A 90 -4.27 -2.78 -17.37
CA VAL A 90 -3.01 -3.29 -16.81
C VAL A 90 -2.08 -2.14 -16.45
N LEU A 91 -1.64 -2.07 -15.20
CA LEU A 91 -0.73 -1.04 -14.71
C LEU A 91 0.63 -1.63 -14.34
N ASN A 92 1.70 -0.94 -14.71
CA ASN A 92 3.05 -1.26 -14.26
C ASN A 92 3.30 -0.70 -12.87
N GLY A 93 3.29 -1.57 -11.85
CA GLY A 93 3.66 -1.26 -10.48
C GLY A 93 5.06 -1.74 -10.08
N SER A 94 5.83 -2.33 -11.00
CA SER A 94 7.17 -2.88 -10.69
C SER A 94 8.32 -1.95 -11.09
N GLY A 95 8.04 -0.97 -11.96
CA GLY A 95 9.05 -0.09 -12.55
C GLY A 95 9.86 -0.73 -13.67
N GLN A 96 9.61 -2.01 -14.00
CA GLN A 96 10.27 -2.68 -15.12
C GLN A 96 9.67 -2.22 -16.46
N ALA A 97 10.52 -1.76 -17.38
CA ALA A 97 10.08 -1.33 -18.70
C ALA A 97 9.41 -2.49 -19.47
N GLY A 98 8.27 -2.21 -20.10
CA GLY A 98 7.55 -3.15 -20.96
C GLY A 98 6.66 -4.18 -20.25
N ILE A 99 6.70 -4.28 -18.91
CA ILE A 99 6.00 -5.36 -18.19
C ILE A 99 4.48 -5.34 -18.39
N ALA A 100 3.85 -4.16 -18.41
CA ALA A 100 2.41 -4.04 -18.63
C ALA A 100 2.00 -4.50 -20.03
N SER A 101 2.86 -4.27 -21.04
CA SER A 101 2.63 -4.80 -22.39
C SER A 101 2.74 -6.31 -22.42
N SER A 102 3.76 -6.89 -21.77
CA SER A 102 3.92 -8.34 -21.69
C SER A 102 2.75 -9.02 -20.99
N VAL A 103 2.21 -8.42 -19.94
CA VAL A 103 1.04 -8.93 -19.21
C VAL A 103 -0.23 -8.79 -20.05
N LYS A 104 -0.39 -7.67 -20.78
CA LYS A 104 -1.47 -7.53 -21.76
C LYS A 104 -1.45 -8.69 -22.75
N ASP A 105 -0.32 -8.92 -23.41
CA ASP A 105 -0.23 -9.94 -24.47
C ASP A 105 -0.46 -11.35 -23.89
N PHE A 106 -0.04 -11.59 -22.65
CA PHE A 106 -0.33 -12.81 -21.91
C PHE A 106 -1.83 -13.01 -21.66
N LEU A 107 -2.50 -11.97 -21.13
CA LEU A 107 -3.93 -12.03 -20.83
C LEU A 107 -4.78 -12.14 -22.11
N GLU A 108 -4.44 -11.42 -23.18
CA GLU A 108 -5.10 -11.55 -24.47
C GLU A 108 -4.93 -12.95 -25.06
N GLY A 109 -3.75 -13.57 -24.89
CA GLY A 109 -3.50 -14.96 -25.28
C GLY A 109 -4.36 -15.98 -24.51
N LYS A 110 -4.87 -15.61 -23.32
CA LYS A 110 -5.81 -16.41 -22.51
C LYS A 110 -7.29 -16.08 -22.78
N GLY A 111 -7.57 -15.15 -23.69
CA GLY A 111 -8.93 -14.75 -24.09
C GLY A 111 -9.49 -13.53 -23.38
N TYR A 112 -8.70 -12.83 -22.57
CA TYR A 112 -9.16 -11.62 -21.89
C TYR A 112 -9.13 -10.38 -22.79
N LYS A 113 -10.01 -9.42 -22.50
CA LYS A 113 -10.04 -8.13 -23.19
C LYS A 113 -9.31 -7.04 -22.39
N VAL A 114 -8.08 -6.74 -22.80
CA VAL A 114 -7.31 -5.63 -22.21
C VAL A 114 -7.59 -4.35 -23.00
N VAL A 115 -8.19 -3.35 -22.35
CA VAL A 115 -8.59 -2.08 -22.99
C VAL A 115 -7.55 -0.98 -22.84
N SER A 116 -6.64 -1.10 -21.87
CA SER A 116 -5.58 -0.11 -21.65
C SER A 116 -4.40 -0.68 -20.87
N ILE A 117 -3.21 -0.12 -21.13
CA ILE A 117 -2.00 -0.34 -20.33
C ILE A 117 -1.44 0.99 -19.86
N GLY A 118 -0.76 1.01 -18.71
CA GLY A 118 -0.19 2.24 -18.16
C GLY A 118 0.81 1.99 -17.02
N ASN A 119 1.16 3.05 -16.31
CA ASN A 119 1.94 2.98 -15.08
C ASN A 119 1.02 3.13 -13.87
N ALA A 120 1.33 2.43 -12.78
CA ALA A 120 0.67 2.63 -11.51
C ALA A 120 1.13 3.96 -10.87
N ALA A 121 0.44 4.39 -9.81
CA ALA A 121 0.78 5.61 -9.07
C ALA A 121 2.12 5.50 -8.31
N SER A 122 2.59 4.27 -8.03
CA SER A 122 3.89 3.96 -7.43
C SER A 122 4.47 2.68 -8.02
N TYR A 123 5.76 2.42 -7.76
CA TYR A 123 6.48 1.23 -8.24
C TYR A 123 6.88 0.26 -7.12
N ASP A 124 6.24 0.38 -5.96
CA ASP A 124 6.60 -0.40 -4.76
C ASP A 124 5.87 -1.75 -4.67
N PHE A 125 5.11 -2.12 -5.71
CA PHE A 125 4.32 -3.35 -5.74
C PHE A 125 5.25 -4.56 -5.82
N LYS A 126 5.24 -5.38 -4.77
CA LYS A 126 5.98 -6.65 -4.75
C LYS A 126 5.20 -7.72 -5.48
N ASN A 127 3.94 -7.91 -5.09
CA ASN A 127 3.00 -8.82 -5.74
C ASN A 127 2.17 -8.09 -6.78
N THR A 128 1.64 -8.84 -7.75
CA THR A 128 0.59 -8.38 -8.65
C THR A 128 -0.71 -8.25 -7.87
N VAL A 129 -1.31 -7.06 -7.93
CA VAL A 129 -2.54 -6.72 -7.20
C VAL A 129 -3.71 -6.68 -8.17
N LEU A 130 -4.75 -7.46 -7.88
CA LEU A 130 -6.01 -7.45 -8.62
C LEU A 130 -7.02 -6.58 -7.89
N ARG A 131 -7.72 -5.73 -8.63
CA ARG A 131 -8.82 -4.92 -8.14
C ARG A 131 -10.00 -5.05 -9.09
N PHE A 132 -11.19 -5.27 -8.52
CA PHE A 132 -12.39 -5.56 -9.29
C PHE A 132 -13.46 -4.53 -8.98
N LYS A 133 -14.29 -4.19 -9.96
CA LYS A 133 -15.64 -3.69 -9.67
C LYS A 133 -16.46 -4.80 -9.00
N GLU A 134 -17.44 -4.42 -8.19
CA GLU A 134 -18.29 -5.39 -7.47
C GLU A 134 -18.91 -6.44 -8.41
N SER A 135 -19.42 -6.01 -9.58
CA SER A 135 -20.06 -6.89 -10.56
C SER A 135 -19.13 -7.89 -11.26
N PHE A 136 -17.81 -7.76 -11.09
CA PHE A 136 -16.80 -8.59 -11.76
C PHE A 136 -15.96 -9.42 -10.79
N LYS A 137 -16.31 -9.46 -9.50
CA LYS A 137 -15.61 -10.27 -8.50
C LYS A 137 -15.65 -11.78 -8.79
N ASN A 138 -16.64 -12.24 -9.55
CA ASN A 138 -16.71 -13.64 -10.00
C ASN A 138 -15.52 -14.05 -10.88
N PHE A 139 -14.76 -13.11 -11.45
CA PHE A 139 -13.55 -13.39 -12.21
C PHE A 139 -12.30 -13.56 -11.35
N GLU A 140 -12.36 -13.35 -10.03
CA GLU A 140 -11.20 -13.36 -9.15
C GLU A 140 -10.44 -14.69 -9.20
N GLU A 141 -11.14 -15.81 -9.05
CA GLU A 141 -10.52 -17.14 -9.02
C GLU A 141 -9.85 -17.49 -10.35
N VAL A 142 -10.56 -17.29 -11.47
CA VAL A 142 -10.04 -17.63 -12.79
C VAL A 142 -8.87 -16.73 -13.21
N LEU A 143 -8.94 -15.43 -12.92
CA LEU A 143 -7.87 -14.49 -13.26
C LEU A 143 -6.65 -14.69 -12.37
N THR A 144 -6.85 -14.99 -11.08
CA THR A 144 -5.78 -15.34 -10.15
C THR A 144 -5.07 -16.60 -10.62
N SER A 145 -5.82 -17.67 -10.90
CA SER A 145 -5.26 -18.93 -11.41
C SER A 145 -4.47 -18.73 -12.71
N ASP A 146 -4.97 -17.91 -13.65
CA ASP A 146 -4.26 -17.64 -14.90
C ASP A 146 -2.97 -16.83 -14.69
N LEU A 147 -2.91 -15.94 -13.70
CA LEU A 147 -1.73 -15.09 -13.43
C LEU A 147 -0.69 -15.76 -12.52
N GLU A 148 -1.11 -16.65 -11.62
CA GLU A 148 -0.24 -17.37 -10.68
C GLU A 148 0.79 -18.27 -11.39
N ASP A 149 0.54 -18.64 -12.66
CA ASP A 149 1.51 -19.31 -13.53
C ASP A 149 2.86 -18.56 -13.60
N LYS A 150 2.84 -17.22 -13.47
CA LYS A 150 4.01 -16.36 -13.73
C LYS A 150 4.26 -15.27 -12.69
N TYR A 151 3.26 -14.94 -11.88
CA TYR A 151 3.29 -13.80 -10.97
C TYR A 151 2.78 -14.20 -9.58
N SER A 152 3.28 -13.54 -8.53
CA SER A 152 2.70 -13.64 -7.20
C SER A 152 1.47 -12.75 -7.15
N VAL A 153 0.27 -13.32 -6.98
CA VAL A 153 -1.00 -12.58 -7.10
C VAL A 153 -1.63 -12.36 -5.73
N THR A 154 -2.20 -11.18 -5.54
CA THR A 154 -3.01 -10.84 -4.36
C THR A 154 -4.22 -10.01 -4.79
N THR A 155 -5.37 -10.22 -4.15
CA THR A 155 -6.55 -9.39 -4.36
C THR A 155 -6.58 -8.22 -3.38
N ALA A 156 -6.86 -7.01 -3.87
CA ALA A 156 -7.12 -5.86 -3.01
C ALA A 156 -8.50 -5.99 -2.34
N GLY A 157 -8.60 -5.66 -1.06
CA GLY A 157 -9.89 -5.63 -0.35
C GLY A 157 -10.80 -4.46 -0.75
N GLU A 158 -10.24 -3.43 -1.39
CA GLU A 158 -10.97 -2.29 -1.94
C GLU A 158 -11.44 -2.61 -3.37
N VAL A 159 -12.67 -2.21 -3.71
CA VAL A 159 -13.24 -2.38 -5.05
C VAL A 159 -13.06 -1.15 -5.91
N LEU A 160 -13.12 -1.31 -7.23
CA LEU A 160 -13.19 -0.18 -8.17
C LEU A 160 -14.57 0.49 -8.09
N GLU A 161 -14.57 1.81 -8.26
CA GLU A 161 -15.78 2.59 -8.40
C GLU A 161 -16.62 2.12 -9.60
N ALA A 162 -17.94 2.12 -9.47
CA ALA A 162 -18.84 1.70 -10.54
C ALA A 162 -18.69 2.55 -11.82
N THR A 163 -18.25 3.80 -11.66
CA THR A 163 -18.00 4.75 -12.75
C THR A 163 -16.61 4.63 -13.39
N ASP A 164 -15.71 3.78 -12.88
CA ASP A 164 -14.39 3.57 -13.51
C ASP A 164 -14.57 3.04 -14.94
N SER A 165 -13.70 3.48 -15.84
CA SER A 165 -13.61 3.00 -17.23
C SER A 165 -13.27 1.50 -17.36
N ALA A 166 -12.53 0.95 -16.40
CA ALA A 166 -12.13 -0.45 -16.35
C ALA A 166 -13.01 -1.23 -15.37
N ASP A 167 -13.23 -2.50 -15.66
CA ASP A 167 -13.99 -3.42 -14.79
C ASP A 167 -13.07 -4.19 -13.85
N ILE A 168 -11.84 -4.43 -14.32
CA ILE A 168 -10.77 -5.07 -13.57
C ILE A 168 -9.47 -4.28 -13.80
N GLU A 169 -8.73 -4.03 -12.72
CA GLU A 169 -7.39 -3.47 -12.76
C GLU A 169 -6.38 -4.52 -12.29
N VAL A 170 -5.33 -4.71 -13.09
CA VAL A 170 -4.20 -5.58 -12.78
C VAL A 170 -2.97 -4.71 -12.61
N THR A 171 -2.54 -4.49 -11.37
CA THR A 171 -1.31 -3.76 -11.07
C THR A 171 -0.16 -4.74 -10.89
N VAL A 172 0.75 -4.77 -11.85
CA VAL A 172 1.81 -5.78 -11.95
C VAL A 172 2.96 -5.45 -10.98
N GLY A 173 3.28 -6.39 -10.10
CA GLY A 173 4.37 -6.28 -9.14
C GLY A 173 5.71 -6.78 -9.67
N ALA A 174 6.75 -6.63 -8.87
CA ALA A 174 8.11 -7.07 -9.19
C ALA A 174 8.31 -8.60 -9.13
N LYS A 175 7.40 -9.36 -8.51
CA LYS A 175 7.44 -10.83 -8.47
C LYS A 175 6.07 -11.44 -8.21
#